data_AF-F4SCV2-F1
#
_entry.id   AF-F4SCV2-F1
#
_cell.length_a   1.000
_cell.length_b   1.000
_cell.length_c   1.000
_cell.angle_alpha   90.00
_cell.angle_beta   90.00
_cell.angle_gamma   90.00
#
_symmetry.space_group_name_H-M   'P 1'
#
loop_
_entity.id
_entity.type
_entity.pdbx_description
1 polymer ?
#
loop_
_entity_poly.entity_id
_entity_poly.type
_entity_poly.pdbx_seq_one_letter_code
_entity_poly.pdbx_strand_id
1 'polypeptide(L)'
;MGKYKSKSTLNSRANHTINKNLDRTLHPIINAREAKKAELMEQYGLPPNTKFLFFKQGRFFKKVPRFPIKYGTVVCLDEDTSDLLLVARFVERTEGNETLFKSYEHSISTIYTHAKARGIVNNNGATYKERRRLRKYGTMYAFGLRPGYEKGVAAGQSHDHIFSGINLSMTNLSEHNFMISGTYTWNEETAADYAKMEADLKRQGNLPEIENFIAERFSGLSSKAFLSNRIIATITDAPSWANQSFYVSPNAQVFSSNITMTCDEFTNKKHKDRDATDYAFGFFGLVDRTTGNLYQKDSTSPSGNSIGARFVLDDYNLEVDLDSCDGVVEILRSTRVNHHTTPSKTYNHEYERVRPEEAEITRFACSCQISQALVDRISKVYRLRDGMDDQEWTSYRDTQLHGYGVQAHTKMKALALKLGIWENNF
;
A
#
# COMPACT_ATOMS: atom_id res chain seq x y z
N MET A 1 -39.32 45.66 -11.99
CA MET A 1 -38.92 46.15 -13.34
C MET A 1 -37.72 45.35 -13.81
N GLY A 2 -37.85 44.60 -14.91
CA GLY A 2 -36.73 43.85 -15.49
C GLY A 2 -35.72 44.80 -16.14
N LYS A 3 -34.43 44.66 -15.82
CA LYS A 3 -33.37 45.47 -16.43
C LYS A 3 -33.32 45.20 -17.95
N TYR A 4 -33.68 46.19 -18.75
CA TYR A 4 -33.57 46.15 -20.20
C TYR A 4 -32.09 46.03 -20.59
N LYS A 5 -31.72 44.98 -21.31
CA LYS A 5 -30.35 44.78 -21.79
C LYS A 5 -30.20 45.49 -23.13
N SER A 6 -29.07 46.17 -23.33
CA SER A 6 -28.80 46.84 -24.60
C SER A 6 -28.63 45.84 -25.74
N LYS A 7 -28.95 46.27 -26.96
CA LYS A 7 -28.82 45.48 -28.20
C LYS A 7 -27.38 44.98 -28.39
N SER A 8 -26.39 45.78 -28.00
CA SER A 8 -24.96 45.40 -27.98
C SER A 8 -24.70 44.19 -27.08
N THR A 9 -25.25 44.17 -25.86
CA THR A 9 -25.07 43.03 -24.94
C THR A 9 -25.74 41.76 -25.46
N LEU A 10 -26.89 41.87 -26.12
CA LEU A 10 -27.57 40.73 -26.74
C LEU A 10 -26.74 40.15 -27.90
N ASN A 11 -26.22 41.01 -28.78
CA ASN A 11 -25.39 40.60 -29.91
C ASN A 11 -24.05 39.99 -29.47
N SER A 12 -23.40 40.57 -28.46
CA SER A 12 -22.16 40.02 -27.90
C SER A 12 -22.38 38.62 -27.33
N ARG A 13 -23.50 38.38 -26.65
CA ARG A 13 -23.85 37.05 -26.14
C ARG A 13 -24.14 36.06 -27.27
N ALA A 14 -24.90 36.48 -28.28
CA ALA A 14 -25.18 35.65 -29.45
C ALA A 14 -23.88 35.24 -30.17
N ASN A 15 -22.99 36.19 -30.41
CA ASN A 15 -21.70 35.94 -31.04
C ASN A 15 -20.80 35.06 -30.17
N HIS A 16 -20.81 35.24 -28.85
CA HIS A 16 -20.07 34.36 -27.94
C HIS A 16 -20.62 32.93 -27.97
N THR A 17 -21.94 32.74 -28.04
CA THR A 17 -22.56 31.41 -28.18
C THR A 17 -22.24 30.77 -29.53
N ILE A 18 -22.29 31.55 -30.62
CA ILE A 18 -21.94 31.07 -31.97
C ILE A 18 -20.47 30.68 -32.03
N ASN A 19 -19.55 31.54 -31.58
CA ASN A 19 -18.12 31.25 -31.56
C ASN A 19 -17.81 30.06 -30.65
N LYS A 20 -18.46 29.95 -29.49
CA LYS A 20 -18.31 28.78 -28.61
C LYS A 20 -18.84 27.48 -29.24
N ASN A 21 -19.83 27.57 -30.12
CA ASN A 21 -20.34 26.43 -30.88
C ASN A 21 -19.46 26.09 -32.10
N LEU A 22 -18.82 27.08 -32.71
CA LEU A 22 -17.84 26.90 -33.80
C LEU A 22 -16.51 26.35 -33.28
N ASP A 23 -16.03 26.84 -32.13
CA ASP A 23 -14.83 26.36 -31.42
C ASP A 23 -15.08 25.07 -30.64
N ARG A 24 -16.32 24.60 -30.59
CA ARG A 24 -16.64 23.27 -30.05
C ARG A 24 -16.13 22.27 -31.07
N THR A 25 -14.85 21.90 -30.93
CA THR A 25 -14.25 20.73 -31.56
C THR A 25 -15.28 19.61 -31.54
N LEU A 26 -15.71 19.20 -32.74
CA LEU A 26 -16.70 18.14 -32.97
C LEU A 26 -16.51 17.07 -31.89
N HIS A 27 -17.55 16.85 -31.08
CA HIS A 27 -17.51 15.76 -30.11
C HIS A 27 -17.05 14.50 -30.87
N PRO A 28 -15.99 13.81 -30.43
CA PRO A 28 -15.43 12.70 -31.18
C PRO A 28 -16.57 11.74 -31.49
N ILE A 29 -16.68 11.38 -32.77
CA ILE A 29 -17.67 10.46 -33.30
C ILE A 29 -17.71 9.25 -32.36
N ILE A 30 -18.89 8.70 -32.05
CA ILE A 30 -19.07 7.60 -31.09
C ILE A 30 -18.04 6.46 -31.33
N ASN A 31 -17.74 6.18 -32.60
CA ASN A 31 -16.73 5.20 -33.03
C ASN A 31 -15.30 5.54 -32.57
N ALA A 32 -14.91 6.82 -32.52
CA ALA A 32 -13.61 7.25 -32.02
C ALA A 32 -13.47 7.06 -30.50
N ARG A 33 -14.58 7.13 -29.73
CA ARG A 33 -14.55 6.87 -28.29
C ARG A 33 -14.38 5.40 -27.98
N GLU A 34 -15.11 4.53 -28.68
CA GLU A 34 -14.98 3.08 -28.49
C GLU A 34 -13.60 2.58 -28.98
N ALA A 35 -13.10 3.09 -30.11
CA ALA A 35 -11.73 2.81 -30.55
C ALA A 35 -10.69 3.26 -29.52
N LYS A 36 -10.83 4.48 -28.96
CA LYS A 36 -9.91 4.96 -27.92
C LYS A 36 -9.99 4.13 -26.64
N LYS A 37 -11.18 3.68 -26.24
CA LYS A 37 -11.32 2.76 -25.10
C LYS A 37 -10.65 1.43 -25.37
N ALA A 38 -10.83 0.85 -26.56
CA ALA A 38 -10.17 -0.41 -26.94
C ALA A 38 -8.64 -0.26 -26.90
N GLU A 39 -8.10 0.84 -27.45
CA GLU A 39 -6.68 1.18 -27.38
C GLU A 39 -6.19 1.29 -25.93
N LEU A 40 -6.94 1.97 -25.05
CA LEU A 40 -6.59 2.11 -23.63
C LEU A 40 -6.69 0.77 -22.87
N MET A 41 -7.69 -0.05 -23.19
CA MET A 41 -7.84 -1.39 -22.61
C MET A 41 -6.65 -2.28 -22.98
N GLU A 42 -6.23 -2.25 -24.24
CA GLU A 42 -5.05 -2.96 -24.72
C GLU A 42 -3.78 -2.40 -24.07
N GLN A 43 -3.59 -1.08 -24.11
CA GLN A 43 -2.42 -0.39 -23.57
C GLN A 43 -2.18 -0.70 -22.10
N TYR A 44 -3.24 -0.75 -21.29
CA TYR A 44 -3.14 -0.97 -19.84
C TYR A 44 -3.42 -2.41 -19.40
N GLY A 45 -3.87 -3.27 -20.32
CA GLY A 45 -4.34 -4.63 -20.02
C GLY A 45 -5.50 -4.63 -19.02
N LEU A 46 -6.56 -3.87 -19.33
CA LEU A 46 -7.71 -3.66 -18.44
C LEU A 46 -8.82 -4.68 -18.73
N PRO A 47 -9.66 -5.02 -17.74
CA PRO A 47 -10.81 -5.88 -17.94
C PRO A 47 -11.81 -5.33 -18.97
N PRO A 48 -12.55 -6.18 -19.71
CA PRO A 48 -13.50 -5.74 -20.73
C PRO A 48 -14.70 -4.96 -20.20
N ASN A 49 -15.13 -5.23 -18.96
CA ASN A 49 -16.31 -4.59 -18.35
C ASN A 49 -15.98 -3.32 -17.56
N THR A 50 -14.88 -2.65 -17.91
CA THR A 50 -14.37 -1.50 -17.17
C THR A 50 -15.08 -0.21 -17.57
N LYS A 51 -15.44 0.61 -16.57
CA LYS A 51 -15.89 1.99 -16.81
C LYS A 51 -14.70 2.94 -16.80
N PHE A 52 -14.52 3.68 -17.88
CA PHE A 52 -13.48 4.70 -18.01
C PHE A 52 -14.01 6.07 -17.58
N LEU A 53 -13.28 6.74 -16.70
CA LEU A 53 -13.50 8.11 -16.30
C LEU A 53 -12.22 8.92 -16.52
N PHE A 54 -12.36 10.11 -17.11
CA PHE A 54 -11.26 11.01 -17.40
C PHE A 54 -11.36 12.24 -16.49
N PHE A 55 -10.26 12.57 -15.82
CA PHE A 55 -10.20 13.67 -14.85
C PHE A 55 -9.09 14.64 -15.21
N LYS A 56 -9.41 15.94 -15.23
CA LYS A 56 -8.42 17.00 -15.40
C LYS A 56 -7.78 17.36 -14.07
N GLN A 57 -6.45 17.37 -14.05
CA GLN A 57 -5.70 17.82 -12.89
C GLN A 57 -6.03 19.28 -12.52
N GLY A 58 -6.07 19.59 -11.23
CA GLY A 58 -6.23 20.96 -10.73
C GLY A 58 -7.65 21.52 -10.82
N ARG A 59 -8.62 20.70 -11.27
CA ARG A 59 -10.03 21.09 -11.34
C ARG A 59 -10.67 21.09 -9.94
N PHE A 60 -10.25 22.02 -9.09
CA PHE A 60 -10.84 22.27 -7.78
C PHE A 60 -12.01 23.23 -7.90
N PHE A 61 -13.21 22.70 -8.00
CA PHE A 61 -14.39 23.51 -7.81
C PHE A 61 -14.61 23.70 -6.31
N LYS A 62 -14.31 24.87 -5.77
CA LYS A 62 -14.51 25.22 -4.34
C LYS A 62 -15.92 24.94 -3.77
N LYS A 63 -16.89 24.60 -4.62
CA LYS A 63 -18.29 24.32 -4.27
C LYS A 63 -18.84 23.00 -4.83
N VAL A 64 -18.06 22.23 -5.61
CA VAL A 64 -18.56 20.95 -6.15
C VAL A 64 -18.00 19.84 -5.29
N PRO A 65 -18.83 18.91 -4.78
CA PRO A 65 -18.35 17.75 -4.07
C PRO A 65 -17.37 16.95 -4.93
N ARG A 66 -16.47 16.20 -4.30
CA ARG A 66 -15.62 15.23 -5.02
C ARG A 66 -16.51 14.22 -5.74
N PHE A 67 -16.05 13.73 -6.88
CA PHE A 67 -16.75 12.66 -7.59
C PHE A 67 -16.55 11.33 -6.84
N PRO A 68 -17.61 10.70 -6.30
CA PRO A 68 -17.46 9.48 -5.53
C PRO A 68 -17.59 8.25 -6.44
N ILE A 69 -16.61 7.35 -6.37
CA ILE A 69 -16.69 5.99 -6.92
C ILE A 69 -17.22 5.07 -5.83
N LYS A 70 -18.27 4.31 -6.12
CA LYS A 70 -18.98 3.50 -5.13
C LYS A 70 -19.19 2.03 -5.47
N TYR A 71 -18.99 1.62 -6.73
CA TYR A 71 -19.28 0.26 -7.19
C TYR A 71 -18.61 -0.06 -8.53
N GLY A 72 -18.54 -1.35 -8.85
CA GLY A 72 -18.03 -1.87 -10.13
C GLY A 72 -16.51 -1.83 -10.25
N THR A 73 -16.01 -1.99 -11.48
CA THR A 73 -14.60 -1.73 -11.83
C THR A 73 -14.51 -0.41 -12.59
N VAL A 74 -13.81 0.56 -12.02
CA VAL A 74 -13.67 1.91 -12.57
C VAL A 74 -12.20 2.25 -12.76
N VAL A 75 -11.85 2.63 -13.98
CA VAL A 75 -10.52 3.11 -14.36
C VAL A 75 -10.57 4.62 -14.50
N CYS A 76 -9.67 5.30 -13.79
CA CYS A 76 -9.53 6.74 -13.76
C CYS A 76 -8.23 7.13 -14.45
N LEU A 77 -8.35 7.94 -15.50
CA LEU A 77 -7.24 8.42 -16.30
C LEU A 77 -7.15 9.95 -16.21
N ASP A 78 -5.94 10.47 -16.37
CA ASP A 78 -5.76 11.90 -16.63
C ASP A 78 -6.40 12.26 -17.97
N GLU A 79 -7.18 13.35 -18.01
CA GLU A 79 -7.90 13.78 -19.21
C GLU A 79 -6.96 14.23 -20.34
N ASP A 80 -5.81 14.81 -19.98
CA ASP A 80 -4.88 15.41 -20.94
C ASP A 80 -3.81 14.40 -21.39
N THR A 81 -3.26 13.58 -20.48
CA THR A 81 -2.17 12.63 -20.78
C THR A 81 -2.64 11.19 -20.98
N SER A 82 -3.88 10.86 -20.58
CA SER A 82 -4.37 9.48 -20.48
C SER A 82 -3.54 8.59 -19.54
N ASP A 83 -2.75 9.17 -18.64
CA ASP A 83 -2.01 8.42 -17.63
C ASP A 83 -2.96 7.73 -16.64
N LEU A 84 -2.65 6.50 -16.27
CA LEU A 84 -3.42 5.75 -15.27
C LEU A 84 -3.25 6.36 -13.88
N LEU A 85 -4.32 6.91 -13.35
CA LEU A 85 -4.35 7.52 -12.01
C LEU A 85 -4.71 6.49 -10.94
N LEU A 86 -5.81 5.76 -11.17
CA LEU A 86 -6.38 4.82 -10.22
C LEU A 86 -7.30 3.81 -10.93
N VAL A 87 -7.29 2.57 -10.44
CA VAL A 87 -8.33 1.57 -10.70
C VAL A 87 -8.93 1.17 -9.36
N ALA A 88 -10.25 1.28 -9.24
CA ALA A 88 -10.98 0.74 -8.09
C ALA A 88 -11.89 -0.40 -8.57
N ARG A 89 -11.82 -1.55 -7.89
CA ARG A 89 -12.75 -2.67 -8.07
C ARG A 89 -13.44 -2.97 -6.76
N PHE A 90 -14.76 -2.94 -6.78
CA PHE A 90 -15.63 -3.31 -5.67
C PHE A 90 -16.05 -4.77 -5.86
N VAL A 91 -15.60 -5.64 -4.96
CA VAL A 91 -15.89 -7.08 -5.00
C VAL A 91 -16.81 -7.39 -3.84
N GLU A 92 -18.11 -7.50 -4.15
CA GLU A 92 -19.16 -7.88 -3.20
C GLU A 92 -19.21 -9.40 -3.06
N ARG A 93 -19.56 -9.88 -1.87
CA ARG A 93 -19.74 -11.32 -1.63
C ARG A 93 -21.05 -11.79 -2.24
N THR A 94 -20.99 -12.86 -3.00
CA THR A 94 -22.14 -13.49 -3.65
C THR A 94 -21.96 -15.01 -3.62
N GLU A 95 -23.05 -15.77 -3.76
CA GLU A 95 -22.97 -17.23 -3.91
C GLU A 95 -22.08 -17.65 -5.10
N GLY A 96 -22.05 -16.84 -6.15
CA GLY A 96 -21.26 -17.11 -7.37
C GLY A 96 -19.74 -16.90 -7.22
N ASN A 97 -19.25 -16.31 -6.13
CA ASN A 97 -17.83 -16.01 -5.94
C ASN A 97 -17.27 -16.46 -4.58
N GLU A 98 -17.88 -17.47 -3.95
CA GLU A 98 -17.43 -18.00 -2.65
C GLU A 98 -15.97 -18.43 -2.63
N THR A 99 -15.50 -19.12 -3.67
CA THR A 99 -14.10 -19.56 -3.77
C THR A 99 -13.13 -18.38 -3.77
N LEU A 100 -13.48 -17.30 -4.47
CA LEU A 100 -12.68 -16.07 -4.47
C LEU A 100 -12.65 -15.44 -3.06
N PHE A 101 -13.78 -15.44 -2.35
CA PHE A 101 -13.84 -14.93 -0.99
C PHE A 101 -13.08 -15.78 0.02
N LYS A 102 -13.00 -17.11 -0.17
CA LYS A 102 -12.10 -17.96 0.62
C LYS A 102 -10.63 -17.58 0.41
N SER A 103 -10.23 -17.28 -0.82
CA SER A 103 -8.87 -16.79 -1.12
C SER A 103 -8.60 -15.41 -0.52
N TYR A 104 -9.57 -14.48 -0.56
CA TYR A 104 -9.43 -13.20 0.13
C TYR A 104 -9.33 -13.36 1.64
N GLU A 105 -10.21 -14.15 2.25
CA GLU A 105 -10.22 -14.38 3.69
C GLU A 105 -8.89 -14.99 4.15
N HIS A 106 -8.40 -16.03 3.46
CA HIS A 106 -7.10 -16.63 3.74
C HIS A 106 -5.96 -15.60 3.64
N SER A 107 -5.96 -14.78 2.58
CA SER A 107 -4.93 -13.78 2.36
C SER A 107 -4.97 -12.65 3.38
N ILE A 108 -6.13 -12.06 3.61
CA ILE A 108 -6.33 -10.91 4.49
C ILE A 108 -6.10 -11.30 5.95
N SER A 109 -6.64 -12.44 6.42
CA SER A 109 -6.43 -12.91 7.79
C SER A 109 -4.96 -13.22 8.07
N THR A 110 -4.27 -13.84 7.11
CA THR A 110 -2.83 -14.12 7.22
C THR A 110 -2.03 -12.82 7.25
N ILE A 111 -2.28 -11.87 6.33
CA ILE A 111 -1.61 -10.55 6.31
C ILE A 111 -1.85 -9.82 7.63
N TYR A 112 -3.09 -9.79 8.11
CA TYR A 112 -3.49 -9.09 9.33
C TYR A 112 -2.77 -9.65 10.56
N THR A 113 -2.86 -10.96 10.79
CA THR A 113 -2.25 -11.61 11.95
C THR A 113 -0.73 -11.60 11.88
N HIS A 114 -0.15 -11.82 10.71
CA HIS A 114 1.30 -11.78 10.50
C HIS A 114 1.86 -10.37 10.71
N ALA A 115 1.19 -9.34 10.19
CA ALA A 115 1.58 -7.95 10.42
C ALA A 115 1.45 -7.55 11.90
N LYS A 116 0.40 -8.00 12.61
CA LYS A 116 0.23 -7.74 14.05
C LYS A 116 1.27 -8.42 14.92
N ALA A 117 1.89 -9.50 14.46
CA ALA A 117 3.03 -10.11 15.15
C ALA A 117 4.31 -9.24 15.07
N ARG A 118 4.31 -8.17 14.25
CA ARG A 118 5.38 -7.17 14.14
C ARG A 118 5.09 -5.95 15.01
N GLY A 119 6.07 -5.05 15.10
CA GLY A 119 5.92 -3.77 15.79
C GLY A 119 5.01 -2.78 15.06
N ILE A 120 4.39 -1.88 15.82
CA ILE A 120 3.61 -0.76 15.27
C ILE A 120 4.56 0.24 14.59
N VAL A 121 4.19 0.65 13.38
CA VAL A 121 4.86 1.69 12.59
C VAL A 121 4.49 3.08 13.14
N ASN A 122 5.46 3.72 13.80
CA ASN A 122 5.26 5.00 14.48
C ASN A 122 5.81 6.24 13.77
N ASN A 123 6.63 6.05 12.74
CA ASN A 123 7.35 7.11 12.04
C ASN A 123 6.75 7.48 10.68
N ASN A 124 5.56 6.97 10.33
CA ASN A 124 4.91 7.37 9.08
C ASN A 124 4.63 8.88 9.13
N GLY A 125 5.34 9.66 8.30
CA GLY A 125 5.28 11.11 8.32
C GLY A 125 3.88 11.68 8.02
N ALA A 126 3.07 10.94 7.27
CA ALA A 126 1.68 11.31 6.98
C ALA A 126 0.79 11.17 8.23
N THR A 127 0.99 10.13 9.04
CA THR A 127 0.25 9.95 10.31
C THR A 127 0.83 10.83 11.42
N TYR A 128 2.16 10.93 11.54
CA TYR A 128 2.86 11.67 12.60
C TYR A 128 2.38 13.13 12.72
N LYS A 129 2.22 13.81 11.58
CA LYS A 129 1.77 15.21 11.57
C LYS A 129 0.28 15.37 11.90
N GLU A 130 -0.56 14.33 11.80
CA GLU A 130 -1.94 14.34 12.32
C GLU A 130 -2.00 13.89 13.80
N ARG A 131 -1.07 13.04 14.28
CA ARG A 131 -0.98 12.69 15.71
C ARG A 131 -0.87 13.93 16.61
N ARG A 132 -0.08 14.94 16.17
CA ARG A 132 0.07 16.23 16.88
C ARG A 132 -1.21 17.07 16.92
N ARG A 133 -2.25 16.72 16.16
CA ARG A 133 -3.54 17.45 16.08
C ARG A 133 -4.66 16.76 16.89
N LEU A 134 -4.32 15.89 17.84
CA LEU A 134 -5.27 15.18 18.73
C LEU A 134 -6.30 14.30 18.00
N ARG A 135 -6.05 13.94 16.73
CA ARG A 135 -6.89 13.00 15.99
C ARG A 135 -6.33 11.60 16.18
N LYS A 136 -7.16 10.67 16.67
CA LYS A 136 -6.88 9.24 16.61
C LYS A 136 -6.69 8.85 15.14
N TYR A 137 -5.75 7.94 14.90
CA TYR A 137 -5.27 7.55 13.58
C TYR A 137 -5.16 6.04 13.50
N GLY A 138 -5.15 5.52 12.28
CA GLY A 138 -5.15 4.08 12.05
C GLY A 138 -3.87 3.46 12.57
N THR A 139 -3.98 2.31 13.20
CA THR A 139 -2.83 1.57 13.68
C THR A 139 -2.16 0.90 12.50
N MET A 140 -0.92 1.29 12.22
CA MET A 140 -0.17 0.78 11.07
C MET A 140 0.88 -0.24 11.52
N TYR A 141 0.96 -1.33 10.78
CA TYR A 141 1.95 -2.39 10.88
C TYR A 141 2.60 -2.57 9.51
N ALA A 142 3.75 -3.25 9.48
CA ALA A 142 4.37 -3.63 8.22
C ALA A 142 5.16 -4.92 8.39
N PHE A 143 5.29 -5.67 7.29
CA PHE A 143 6.21 -6.79 7.18
C PHE A 143 6.78 -6.85 5.76
N GLY A 144 7.73 -7.77 5.57
CA GLY A 144 8.61 -7.79 4.41
C GLY A 144 9.79 -6.84 4.58
N LEU A 145 10.49 -6.61 3.49
CA LEU A 145 11.72 -5.83 3.47
C LEU A 145 11.38 -4.36 3.27
N ARG A 146 11.18 -3.67 4.39
CA ARG A 146 11.03 -2.20 4.41
C ARG A 146 12.12 -1.56 5.27
N PRO A 147 12.88 -0.60 4.74
CA PRO A 147 13.90 0.07 5.52
C PRO A 147 13.34 1.03 6.57
N GLY A 148 13.87 0.95 7.79
CA GLY A 148 13.93 2.09 8.71
C GLY A 148 12.69 2.40 9.56
N TYR A 149 11.90 1.41 9.94
CA TYR A 149 10.74 1.60 10.83
C TYR A 149 11.03 1.37 12.32
N GLU A 150 12.07 0.60 12.64
CA GLU A 150 12.42 0.27 14.03
C GLU A 150 13.45 1.26 14.59
N LYS A 151 13.16 1.80 15.77
CA LYS A 151 14.06 2.69 16.51
C LYS A 151 15.25 1.86 17.01
N GLY A 152 16.48 2.23 16.63
CA GLY A 152 17.70 1.54 17.07
C GLY A 152 18.23 0.47 16.10
N VAL A 153 17.44 0.07 15.11
CA VAL A 153 17.98 -0.56 13.90
C VAL A 153 18.47 0.58 13.02
N ALA A 154 19.73 0.56 12.57
CA ALA A 154 20.33 1.65 11.81
C ALA A 154 19.50 2.01 10.57
N ALA A 155 18.58 2.96 10.73
CA ALA A 155 18.17 3.86 9.69
C ALA A 155 19.44 4.62 9.32
N GLY A 156 19.84 4.58 8.05
CA GLY A 156 20.83 5.51 7.54
C GLY A 156 20.36 6.93 7.81
N GLN A 157 20.80 7.51 8.93
CA GLN A 157 21.00 8.93 9.03
C GLN A 157 22.24 9.20 8.18
N SER A 158 22.02 9.80 7.01
CA SER A 158 23.05 10.63 6.41
C SER A 158 23.28 11.79 7.38
N HIS A 159 24.35 11.72 8.16
CA HIS A 159 24.95 12.94 8.71
C HIS A 159 25.62 13.68 7.54
N ASP A 160 24.81 14.33 6.69
CA ASP A 160 25.29 15.25 5.65
C ASP A 160 25.58 16.64 6.22
N HIS A 161 26.21 16.69 7.39
CA HIS A 161 26.83 17.91 7.87
C HIS A 161 28.24 17.61 8.35
N ILE A 162 29.19 18.14 7.56
CA ILE A 162 30.62 18.29 7.83
C ILE A 162 31.41 16.99 7.59
N PHE A 163 32.02 16.85 6.41
CA PHE A 163 33.46 16.61 6.26
C PHE A 163 33.84 16.79 4.79
N SER A 164 34.24 18.02 4.44
CA SER A 164 35.07 18.25 3.28
C SER A 164 36.51 17.92 3.68
N GLY A 165 37.08 16.92 3.02
CA GLY A 165 38.49 16.56 3.11
C GLY A 165 38.81 15.57 4.23
N ILE A 166 39.03 14.31 3.87
CA ILE A 166 40.08 13.41 4.40
C ILE A 166 40.24 12.24 3.39
N ASN A 167 41.49 11.94 3.04
CA ASN A 167 41.90 10.77 2.26
C ASN A 167 41.47 9.48 2.97
N LEU A 168 40.79 8.59 2.26
CA LEU A 168 40.44 7.25 2.71
C LEU A 168 41.65 6.31 2.62
N SER A 169 42.34 6.09 3.75
CA SER A 169 43.18 4.90 3.96
C SER A 169 42.30 3.76 4.50
N MET A 170 42.39 2.58 3.87
CA MET A 170 41.55 1.38 4.08
C MET A 170 41.75 0.62 5.41
N THR A 171 42.04 1.27 6.54
CA THR A 171 42.41 0.55 7.78
C THR A 171 41.48 0.70 8.98
N ASN A 172 40.36 1.42 8.89
CA ASN A 172 39.41 1.56 10.00
C ASN A 172 37.98 1.16 9.62
N LEU A 173 37.76 -0.13 9.36
CA LEU A 173 36.43 -0.75 9.21
C LEU A 173 35.80 -1.20 10.54
N SER A 174 36.39 -0.84 11.69
CA SER A 174 35.78 -1.08 13.00
C SER A 174 34.91 0.10 13.44
N GLU A 175 33.63 -0.20 13.74
CA GLU A 175 32.69 0.61 14.56
C GLU A 175 31.59 1.46 13.87
N HIS A 176 31.37 1.34 12.57
CA HIS A 176 30.09 1.78 11.98
C HIS A 176 29.32 0.59 11.41
N ASN A 177 28.63 -0.13 12.31
CA ASN A 177 27.64 -1.16 11.99
C ASN A 177 26.51 -0.54 11.16
N PHE A 178 26.68 -0.50 9.85
CA PHE A 178 25.59 -0.25 8.90
C PHE A 178 24.70 -1.49 8.85
N MET A 179 23.93 -1.72 9.92
CA MET A 179 22.94 -2.79 9.96
C MET A 179 21.86 -2.49 8.92
N ILE A 180 21.84 -3.30 7.86
CA ILE A 180 20.72 -3.38 6.92
C ILE A 180 19.77 -4.43 7.48
N SER A 181 19.30 -4.20 8.70
CA SER A 181 18.26 -5.05 9.28
C SER A 181 16.92 -4.61 8.66
N GLY A 182 16.39 -5.49 7.81
CA GLY A 182 15.03 -5.43 7.30
C GLY A 182 14.06 -5.89 8.39
N THR A 183 12.89 -5.26 8.41
CA THR A 183 11.81 -5.41 9.39
C THR A 183 11.21 -6.81 9.49
N TYR A 184 11.93 -7.68 10.21
CA TYR A 184 11.59 -9.07 10.48
C TYR A 184 11.48 -9.38 11.97
N THR A 185 11.44 -8.36 12.82
CA THR A 185 11.41 -8.62 14.26
C THR A 185 9.98 -8.77 14.78
N TRP A 186 9.74 -9.88 15.47
CA TRP A 186 8.57 -10.02 16.33
C TRP A 186 8.52 -8.90 17.36
N ASN A 187 7.32 -8.37 17.60
CA ASN A 187 7.08 -7.50 18.74
C ASN A 187 7.33 -8.22 20.07
N GLU A 188 7.39 -7.46 21.16
CA GLU A 188 7.68 -7.99 22.50
C GLU A 188 6.71 -9.11 22.91
N GLU A 189 5.42 -8.94 22.61
CA GLU A 189 4.39 -9.92 22.95
C GLU A 189 4.61 -11.26 22.23
N THR A 190 4.88 -11.22 20.92
CA THR A 190 5.12 -12.43 20.13
C THR A 190 6.47 -13.04 20.50
N ALA A 191 7.52 -12.24 20.69
CA ALA A 191 8.85 -12.72 21.03
C ALA A 191 8.96 -13.31 22.45
N ALA A 192 7.99 -13.06 23.33
CA ALA A 192 7.93 -13.61 24.67
C ALA A 192 7.20 -14.96 24.76
N ASP A 193 6.56 -15.42 23.68
CA ASP A 193 5.69 -16.60 23.68
C ASP A 193 6.03 -17.54 22.51
N TYR A 194 6.57 -18.71 22.86
CA TYR A 194 7.01 -19.71 21.89
C TYR A 194 5.89 -20.18 20.96
N ALA A 195 4.66 -20.33 21.47
CA ALA A 195 3.52 -20.78 20.65
C ALA A 195 3.11 -19.70 19.64
N LYS A 196 3.18 -18.41 20.01
CA LYS A 196 2.93 -17.31 19.08
C LYS A 196 4.00 -17.22 18.00
N MET A 197 5.27 -17.46 18.34
CA MET A 197 6.38 -17.50 17.39
C MET A 197 6.19 -18.62 16.36
N GLU A 198 5.87 -19.83 16.82
CA GLU A 198 5.61 -20.99 15.95
C GLU A 198 4.40 -20.75 15.04
N ALA A 199 3.30 -20.24 15.59
CA ALA A 199 2.12 -19.89 14.81
C ALA A 199 2.43 -18.86 13.71
N ASP A 200 3.31 -17.89 13.99
CA ASP A 200 3.72 -16.89 13.01
C ASP A 200 4.65 -17.43 11.92
N LEU A 201 5.56 -18.36 12.27
CA LEU A 201 6.35 -19.07 11.26
C LEU A 201 5.50 -19.93 10.34
N LYS A 202 4.46 -20.59 10.88
CA LYS A 202 3.51 -21.31 10.05
C LYS A 202 2.80 -20.38 9.08
N ARG A 203 2.38 -19.18 9.52
CA ARG A 203 1.79 -18.16 8.64
C ARG A 203 2.78 -17.66 7.57
N GLN A 204 4.06 -17.48 7.91
CA GLN A 204 5.09 -17.12 6.94
C GLN A 204 5.14 -18.12 5.77
N GLY A 205 4.95 -19.42 6.05
CA GLY A 205 4.91 -20.47 5.04
C GLY A 205 3.82 -20.28 3.98
N ASN A 206 2.73 -19.56 4.31
CA ASN A 206 1.63 -19.30 3.40
C ASN A 206 1.84 -18.07 2.51
N LEU A 207 2.81 -17.20 2.83
CA LEU A 207 2.98 -15.94 2.12
C LEU A 207 3.24 -16.09 0.61
N PRO A 208 3.98 -17.11 0.10
CA PRO A 208 4.17 -17.28 -1.34
C PRO A 208 2.85 -17.54 -2.10
N GLU A 209 1.93 -18.33 -1.52
CA GLU A 209 0.59 -18.54 -2.09
C GLU A 209 -0.20 -17.24 -2.12
N ILE A 210 -0.14 -16.48 -1.02
CA ILE A 210 -0.81 -15.17 -0.89
C ILE A 210 -0.22 -14.17 -1.88
N GLU A 211 1.09 -14.17 -2.12
CA GLU A 211 1.72 -13.32 -3.12
C GLU A 211 1.23 -13.64 -4.53
N ASN A 212 1.11 -14.91 -4.89
CA ASN A 212 0.55 -15.33 -6.17
C ASN A 212 -0.91 -14.86 -6.33
N PHE A 213 -1.72 -15.00 -5.28
CA PHE A 213 -3.09 -14.49 -5.29
C PHE A 213 -3.11 -12.96 -5.51
N ILE A 214 -2.32 -12.20 -4.75
CA ILE A 214 -2.22 -10.74 -4.91
C ILE A 214 -1.70 -10.35 -6.30
N ALA A 215 -0.73 -11.07 -6.85
CA ALA A 215 -0.22 -10.86 -8.20
C ALA A 215 -1.31 -11.06 -9.26
N GLU A 216 -2.15 -12.09 -9.13
CA GLU A 216 -3.30 -12.32 -9.99
C GLU A 216 -4.30 -11.15 -9.88
N ARG A 217 -4.63 -10.72 -8.65
CA ARG A 217 -5.55 -9.60 -8.43
C ARG A 217 -5.02 -8.30 -9.03
N PHE A 218 -3.75 -8.00 -8.82
CA PHE A 218 -3.08 -6.79 -9.32
C PHE A 218 -3.00 -6.80 -10.86
N SER A 219 -2.45 -7.87 -11.45
CA SER A 219 -2.36 -8.00 -12.92
C SER A 219 -3.74 -8.00 -13.58
N GLY A 220 -4.76 -8.54 -12.91
CA GLY A 220 -6.15 -8.51 -13.34
C GLY A 220 -6.81 -7.12 -13.26
N LEU A 221 -6.23 -6.13 -12.58
CA LEU A 221 -6.66 -4.72 -12.69
C LEU A 221 -5.93 -3.98 -13.80
N SER A 222 -4.63 -4.19 -13.95
CA SER A 222 -3.82 -3.68 -15.05
C SER A 222 -2.54 -4.49 -15.17
N SER A 223 -2.42 -5.25 -16.26
CA SER A 223 -1.20 -6.01 -16.53
C SER A 223 0.00 -5.09 -16.75
N LYS A 224 -0.19 -3.91 -17.37
CA LYS A 224 0.86 -2.91 -17.55
C LYS A 224 1.42 -2.40 -16.22
N ALA A 225 0.55 -2.03 -15.28
CA ALA A 225 0.99 -1.53 -13.97
C ALA A 225 1.73 -2.61 -13.18
N PHE A 226 1.22 -3.85 -13.20
CA PHE A 226 1.89 -4.99 -12.58
C PHE A 226 3.27 -5.26 -13.20
N LEU A 227 3.37 -5.31 -14.53
CA LEU A 227 4.64 -5.52 -15.23
C LEU A 227 5.63 -4.38 -14.96
N SER A 228 5.17 -3.14 -14.90
CA SER A 228 6.00 -2.00 -14.53
C SER A 228 6.63 -2.18 -13.15
N ASN A 229 5.85 -2.61 -12.16
CA ASN A 229 6.37 -2.90 -10.82
C ASN A 229 7.34 -4.09 -10.81
N ARG A 230 7.06 -5.14 -11.60
CA ARG A 230 7.96 -6.29 -11.75
C ARG A 230 9.30 -5.89 -12.36
N ILE A 231 9.29 -5.04 -13.39
CA ILE A 231 10.52 -4.51 -14.00
C ILE A 231 11.35 -3.77 -12.94
N ILE A 232 10.74 -2.90 -12.14
CA ILE A 232 11.44 -2.23 -11.02
C ILE A 232 12.02 -3.26 -10.05
N ALA A 233 11.26 -4.29 -9.69
CA ALA A 233 11.77 -5.34 -8.80
C ALA A 233 13.00 -6.04 -9.39
N THR A 234 12.95 -6.42 -10.66
CA THR A 234 14.06 -7.09 -11.36
C THR A 234 15.29 -6.19 -11.48
N ILE A 235 15.16 -4.94 -11.93
CA ILE A 235 16.34 -4.07 -12.14
C ILE A 235 17.00 -3.63 -10.83
N THR A 236 16.26 -3.67 -9.72
CA THR A 236 16.76 -3.27 -8.40
C THR A 236 17.09 -4.45 -7.50
N ASP A 237 16.94 -5.69 -8.00
CA ASP A 237 16.98 -6.92 -7.21
C ASP A 237 16.13 -6.82 -5.93
N ALA A 238 14.96 -6.18 -6.03
CA ALA A 238 14.08 -6.05 -4.89
C ALA A 238 13.58 -7.44 -4.47
N PRO A 239 13.74 -7.80 -3.20
CA PRO A 239 13.29 -9.09 -2.69
C PRO A 239 11.78 -9.10 -2.47
N SER A 240 11.16 -10.26 -2.65
CA SER A 240 9.75 -10.48 -2.31
C SER A 240 9.51 -10.36 -0.80
N TRP A 241 8.37 -9.77 -0.41
CA TRP A 241 7.92 -9.76 0.98
C TRP A 241 7.47 -11.13 1.49
N ALA A 242 7.13 -12.06 0.59
CA ALA A 242 6.75 -13.42 0.94
C ALA A 242 7.96 -14.32 1.20
N ASN A 243 9.16 -13.83 0.90
CA ASN A 243 10.37 -14.60 0.99
C ASN A 243 10.87 -14.79 2.43
N GLN A 244 11.45 -15.96 2.69
CA GLN A 244 12.16 -16.25 3.94
C GLN A 244 13.62 -15.77 3.91
N SER A 245 14.20 -15.60 2.71
CA SER A 245 15.57 -15.14 2.47
C SER A 245 15.59 -13.73 1.88
N PHE A 246 16.74 -13.06 1.93
CA PHE A 246 16.95 -11.79 1.23
C PHE A 246 17.22 -11.99 -0.27
N TYR A 247 17.81 -13.13 -0.67
CA TYR A 247 18.36 -13.31 -2.02
C TYR A 247 17.56 -14.23 -2.94
N VAL A 248 16.65 -15.02 -2.40
CA VAL A 248 16.05 -16.15 -3.15
C VAL A 248 14.56 -15.96 -3.28
N SER A 249 14.06 -15.27 -4.30
CA SER A 249 12.61 -15.12 -4.43
C SER A 249 11.92 -16.50 -4.56
N PRO A 250 10.88 -16.79 -3.76
CA PRO A 250 10.20 -18.09 -3.82
C PRO A 250 9.44 -18.29 -5.14
N ASN A 251 9.18 -17.20 -5.87
CA ASN A 251 8.57 -17.21 -7.20
C ASN A 251 9.19 -16.13 -8.09
N ALA A 252 9.00 -16.24 -9.40
CA ALA A 252 9.50 -15.27 -10.38
C ALA A 252 8.69 -13.95 -10.43
N GLN A 253 7.68 -13.76 -9.56
CA GLN A 253 6.64 -12.73 -9.72
C GLN A 253 6.80 -11.53 -8.76
N VAL A 254 8.01 -11.19 -8.32
CA VAL A 254 8.19 -10.06 -7.39
C VAL A 254 7.69 -8.74 -8.00
N PHE A 255 6.69 -8.11 -7.36
CA PHE A 255 6.14 -6.81 -7.74
C PHE A 255 6.12 -5.80 -6.57
N SER A 256 6.51 -6.26 -5.39
CA SER A 256 6.54 -5.50 -4.14
C SER A 256 7.57 -6.12 -3.20
N SER A 257 8.15 -5.31 -2.32
CA SER A 257 9.11 -5.77 -1.31
C SER A 257 8.58 -5.74 0.12
N ASN A 258 7.44 -5.08 0.33
CA ASN A 258 6.82 -4.98 1.65
C ASN A 258 5.29 -4.92 1.55
N ILE A 259 4.64 -5.26 2.65
CA ILE A 259 3.21 -4.98 2.86
C ILE A 259 3.07 -4.05 4.06
N THR A 260 2.37 -2.93 3.87
CA THR A 260 1.85 -2.15 4.98
C THR A 260 0.44 -2.58 5.26
N MET A 261 0.10 -2.78 6.53
CA MET A 261 -1.25 -3.06 6.98
C MET A 261 -1.70 -1.94 7.92
N THR A 262 -2.91 -1.42 7.72
CA THR A 262 -3.51 -0.41 8.60
C THR A 262 -4.86 -0.92 9.08
N CYS A 263 -5.14 -0.79 10.37
CA CYS A 263 -6.45 -1.04 10.94
C CYS A 263 -7.02 0.18 11.69
N ASP A 264 -8.27 0.07 12.11
CA ASP A 264 -9.01 1.04 12.94
C ASP A 264 -9.53 2.27 12.18
N GLU A 265 -9.51 3.44 12.80
CA GLU A 265 -9.94 4.70 12.19
C GLU A 265 -8.90 5.17 11.16
N PHE A 266 -9.28 5.37 9.90
CA PHE A 266 -8.36 5.85 8.87
C PHE A 266 -8.21 7.36 8.95
N THR A 267 -6.97 7.84 8.86
CA THR A 267 -6.68 9.24 8.56
C THR A 267 -5.22 9.36 8.14
N ASN A 268 -4.99 9.98 6.99
CA ASN A 268 -3.64 10.34 6.54
C ASN A 268 -3.67 11.78 6.02
N LYS A 269 -2.53 12.49 6.09
CA LYS A 269 -2.40 13.76 5.38
C LYS A 269 -2.34 13.54 3.87
N LYS A 270 -2.71 14.58 3.11
CA LYS A 270 -2.36 14.72 1.70
C LYS A 270 -0.84 14.52 1.53
N HIS A 271 -0.44 13.55 0.71
CA HIS A 271 0.96 13.26 0.39
C HIS A 271 1.07 12.53 -0.95
N LYS A 272 2.31 12.41 -1.44
CA LYS A 272 2.72 11.45 -2.45
C LYS A 272 3.62 10.42 -1.78
N ASP A 273 3.59 9.18 -2.24
CA ASP A 273 4.56 8.21 -1.78
C ASP A 273 5.90 8.46 -2.43
N ARG A 274 6.97 8.10 -1.72
CA ARG A 274 8.34 8.09 -2.24
C ARG A 274 8.72 6.64 -2.55
N ASP A 275 7.96 6.05 -3.46
CA ASP A 275 8.16 4.70 -3.93
C ASP A 275 8.98 4.71 -5.23
N ALA A 276 9.77 3.66 -5.44
CA ALA A 276 10.44 3.41 -6.72
C ALA A 276 9.45 2.86 -7.75
N THR A 277 8.43 2.13 -7.29
CA THR A 277 7.33 1.68 -8.14
C THR A 277 6.38 2.82 -8.47
N ASP A 278 5.94 2.86 -9.73
CA ASP A 278 4.98 3.86 -10.20
C ASP A 278 3.56 3.63 -9.69
N TYR A 279 3.28 2.40 -9.25
CA TYR A 279 1.98 1.99 -8.76
C TYR A 279 2.06 1.30 -7.40
N ALA A 280 1.04 1.54 -6.59
CA ALA A 280 0.77 0.79 -5.38
C ALA A 280 -0.56 0.04 -5.55
N PHE A 281 -0.62 -1.17 -5.02
CA PHE A 281 -1.81 -2.02 -5.03
C PHE A 281 -2.22 -2.38 -3.60
N GLY A 282 -3.50 -2.56 -3.34
CA GLY A 282 -3.97 -2.83 -1.99
C GLY A 282 -5.44 -3.23 -1.89
N PHE A 283 -5.79 -3.74 -0.71
CA PHE A 283 -7.15 -4.12 -0.34
C PHE A 283 -7.68 -3.22 0.77
N PHE A 284 -9.00 -3.05 0.79
CA PHE A 284 -9.75 -2.53 1.92
C PHE A 284 -10.93 -3.46 2.21
N GLY A 285 -11.25 -3.66 3.48
CA GLY A 285 -12.40 -4.47 3.90
C GLY A 285 -12.67 -4.34 5.39
N LEU A 286 -13.74 -4.97 5.87
CA LEU A 286 -13.97 -5.17 7.30
C LEU A 286 -13.45 -6.54 7.69
N VAL A 287 -12.84 -6.64 8.87
CA VAL A 287 -12.35 -7.89 9.42
C VAL A 287 -12.71 -8.02 10.89
N ASP A 288 -12.85 -9.26 11.34
CA ASP A 288 -12.86 -9.59 12.76
C ASP A 288 -11.50 -9.20 13.38
N ARG A 289 -11.53 -8.47 14.51
CA ARG A 289 -10.33 -7.90 15.12
C ARG A 289 -9.37 -8.98 15.65
N THR A 290 -9.90 -10.13 16.06
CA THR A 290 -9.14 -11.20 16.69
C THR A 290 -8.44 -12.05 15.63
N THR A 291 -9.20 -12.49 14.63
CA THR A 291 -8.79 -13.48 13.63
C THR A 291 -8.29 -12.85 12.33
N GLY A 292 -8.75 -11.63 12.00
CA GLY A 292 -8.51 -11.01 10.71
C GLY A 292 -9.36 -11.59 9.58
N ASN A 293 -10.31 -12.49 9.87
CA ASN A 293 -11.22 -13.03 8.87
C ASN A 293 -12.11 -11.92 8.31
N LEU A 294 -12.48 -12.04 7.04
CA LEU A 294 -13.37 -11.08 6.42
C LEU A 294 -14.71 -11.06 7.14
N TYR A 295 -15.17 -9.86 7.43
CA TYR A 295 -16.44 -9.64 8.09
C TYR A 295 -17.49 -9.20 7.09
N GLN A 296 -18.70 -9.77 7.19
CA GLN A 296 -19.86 -9.42 6.40
C GLN A 296 -20.90 -8.77 7.30
N LYS A 297 -21.43 -7.61 6.89
CA LYS A 297 -22.45 -6.93 7.69
C LYS A 297 -23.75 -7.72 7.66
N ASP A 298 -24.30 -7.97 8.85
CA ASP A 298 -25.66 -8.46 9.04
C ASP A 298 -26.46 -7.52 9.97
N SER A 299 -27.77 -7.81 10.15
CA SER A 299 -28.66 -7.01 11.00
C SER A 299 -28.30 -7.00 12.49
N THR A 300 -27.35 -7.85 12.89
CA THR A 300 -26.86 -8.01 14.26
C THR A 300 -25.37 -7.65 14.36
N SER A 301 -24.85 -6.89 13.40
CA SER A 301 -23.42 -6.75 13.21
C SER A 301 -22.71 -6.32 14.51
N PRO A 302 -21.69 -7.06 14.98
CA PRO A 302 -20.80 -6.66 16.05
C PRO A 302 -20.35 -5.20 16.01
N SER A 303 -20.01 -4.70 17.20
CA SER A 303 -19.51 -3.35 17.39
C SER A 303 -18.23 -3.12 16.58
N GLY A 304 -18.12 -1.98 15.87
CA GLY A 304 -16.86 -1.61 15.21
C GLY A 304 -16.91 -1.07 13.79
N ASN A 305 -18.10 -0.84 13.24
CA ASN A 305 -18.17 -0.34 11.87
C ASN A 305 -17.53 1.06 11.79
N SER A 306 -16.44 1.15 11.02
CA SER A 306 -15.68 2.39 10.86
C SER A 306 -16.19 3.14 9.64
N ILE A 307 -16.93 4.23 9.86
CA ILE A 307 -17.66 5.00 8.85
C ILE A 307 -16.95 6.32 8.55
N GLY A 308 -16.99 6.75 7.30
CA GLY A 308 -16.42 8.00 6.78
C GLY A 308 -15.10 7.82 6.03
N ALA A 309 -14.68 6.59 5.76
CA ALA A 309 -13.41 6.30 5.11
C ALA A 309 -13.53 6.49 3.59
N ARG A 310 -12.81 7.49 3.05
CA ARG A 310 -12.69 7.78 1.62
C ARG A 310 -11.24 7.77 1.22
N PHE A 311 -10.89 7.08 0.14
CA PHE A 311 -9.57 7.23 -0.49
C PHE A 311 -9.64 8.34 -1.54
N VAL A 312 -8.91 9.42 -1.34
CA VAL A 312 -9.03 10.66 -2.13
C VAL A 312 -7.81 10.84 -3.01
N LEU A 313 -8.01 11.09 -4.31
CA LEU A 313 -6.99 11.66 -5.19
C LEU A 313 -7.17 13.18 -5.23
N ASP A 314 -6.37 13.87 -4.42
CA ASP A 314 -6.55 15.29 -4.14
C ASP A 314 -6.49 16.14 -5.41
N ASP A 315 -5.58 15.83 -6.33
CA ASP A 315 -5.32 16.67 -7.49
C ASP A 315 -6.41 16.55 -8.58
N TYR A 316 -7.36 15.61 -8.43
CA TYR A 316 -8.36 15.25 -9.44
C TYR A 316 -9.81 15.38 -8.97
N ASN A 317 -10.06 15.91 -7.77
CA ASN A 317 -11.40 16.03 -7.18
C ASN A 317 -12.20 14.70 -7.20
N LEU A 318 -11.50 13.59 -6.97
CA LEU A 318 -11.99 12.23 -7.06
C LEU A 318 -11.82 11.51 -5.73
N GLU A 319 -12.78 10.66 -5.36
CA GLU A 319 -12.67 9.79 -4.19
C GLU A 319 -13.30 8.41 -4.41
N VAL A 320 -12.76 7.41 -3.73
CA VAL A 320 -13.31 6.05 -3.63
C VAL A 320 -14.00 5.94 -2.27
N ASP A 321 -15.30 5.61 -2.28
CA ASP A 321 -16.12 5.42 -1.09
C ASP A 321 -15.88 4.03 -0.52
N LEU A 322 -15.04 3.92 0.53
CA LEU A 322 -14.68 2.61 1.09
C LEU A 322 -15.83 2.03 1.93
N ASP A 323 -16.86 2.81 2.22
CA ASP A 323 -18.02 2.39 3.00
C ASP A 323 -19.11 1.73 2.14
N SER A 324 -19.06 1.93 0.81
CA SER A 324 -20.12 1.48 -0.10
C SER A 324 -19.97 0.04 -0.57
N CYS A 325 -18.98 -0.70 -0.05
CA CYS A 325 -18.77 -2.12 -0.33
C CYS A 325 -18.98 -2.93 0.95
N ASP A 326 -19.81 -3.97 0.88
CA ASP A 326 -19.85 -5.01 1.92
C ASP A 326 -19.06 -6.23 1.44
N GLY A 327 -17.75 -6.02 1.28
CA GLY A 327 -16.82 -6.98 0.69
C GLY A 327 -15.41 -6.42 0.65
N VAL A 328 -14.70 -6.64 -0.45
CA VAL A 328 -13.32 -6.16 -0.65
C VAL A 328 -13.28 -5.08 -1.72
N VAL A 329 -12.66 -3.95 -1.40
CA VAL A 329 -12.30 -2.92 -2.39
C VAL A 329 -10.83 -3.09 -2.76
N GLU A 330 -10.56 -3.44 -4.02
CA GLU A 330 -9.21 -3.43 -4.57
C GLU A 330 -8.90 -2.02 -5.11
N ILE A 331 -7.75 -1.48 -4.74
CA ILE A 331 -7.27 -0.20 -5.28
C ILE A 331 -5.87 -0.39 -5.86
N LEU A 332 -5.76 -0.11 -7.15
CA LEU A 332 -4.50 0.18 -7.83
C LEU A 332 -4.40 1.69 -7.99
N ARG A 333 -3.28 2.31 -7.63
CA ARG A 333 -3.11 3.77 -7.74
C ARG A 333 -1.71 4.15 -8.17
N SER A 334 -1.59 5.29 -8.83
CA SER A 334 -0.30 5.93 -9.07
C SER A 334 0.30 6.44 -7.74
N THR A 335 1.59 6.18 -7.52
CA THR A 335 2.36 6.71 -6.38
C THR A 335 2.74 8.18 -6.56
N ARG A 336 2.63 8.69 -7.80
CA ARG A 336 3.01 10.06 -8.20
C ARG A 336 1.90 11.10 -8.01
N VAL A 337 0.70 10.68 -7.62
CA VAL A 337 -0.47 11.55 -7.41
C VAL A 337 -0.65 11.84 -5.92
N ASN A 338 -0.99 13.09 -5.58
CA ASN A 338 -1.29 13.39 -4.18
C ASN A 338 -2.59 12.69 -3.77
N HIS A 339 -2.54 12.03 -2.62
CA HIS A 339 -3.68 11.31 -2.07
C HIS A 339 -3.72 11.38 -0.55
N HIS A 340 -4.87 11.03 0.00
CA HIS A 340 -5.04 10.77 1.42
C HIS A 340 -6.25 9.88 1.69
N THR A 341 -6.40 9.45 2.94
CA THR A 341 -7.64 8.85 3.44
C THR A 341 -8.32 9.82 4.39
N THR A 342 -9.62 10.06 4.21
CA THR A 342 -10.39 10.94 5.11
C THR A 342 -10.53 10.33 6.50
N PRO A 343 -10.70 11.17 7.54
CA PRO A 343 -10.99 10.70 8.90
C PRO A 343 -12.26 9.84 8.93
N SER A 344 -12.13 8.60 9.42
CA SER A 344 -13.27 7.75 9.78
C SER A 344 -13.47 7.69 11.29
N LYS A 345 -14.64 7.22 11.73
CA LYS A 345 -14.96 6.99 13.14
C LYS A 345 -15.57 5.62 13.35
N THR A 346 -15.28 5.00 14.48
CA THR A 346 -15.80 3.68 14.85
C THR A 346 -17.09 3.78 15.67
N TYR A 347 -18.09 2.95 15.33
CA TYR A 347 -19.41 2.94 15.95
C TYR A 347 -19.84 1.52 16.38
N ASN A 348 -20.65 1.41 17.43
CA ASN A 348 -21.35 0.17 17.79
C ASN A 348 -22.61 -0.03 16.91
N HIS A 349 -23.38 -1.08 17.21
CA HIS A 349 -24.58 -1.43 16.44
C HIS A 349 -25.73 -0.44 16.64
N GLU A 350 -25.71 0.33 17.74
CA GLU A 350 -26.62 1.44 18.03
C GLU A 350 -26.16 2.79 17.46
N TYR A 351 -25.10 2.82 16.64
CA TYR A 351 -24.50 4.03 16.07
C TYR A 351 -23.93 5.01 17.10
N GLU A 352 -23.61 4.53 18.30
CA GLU A 352 -22.86 5.27 19.29
C GLU A 352 -21.36 5.13 19.03
N ARG A 353 -20.62 6.22 19.26
CA ARG A 353 -19.18 6.23 19.03
C ARG A 353 -18.47 5.41 20.12
N VAL A 354 -17.69 4.42 19.70
CA VAL A 354 -16.85 3.61 20.60
C VAL A 354 -15.37 3.80 20.30
N ARG A 355 -14.50 3.37 21.22
CA ARG A 355 -13.06 3.36 20.93
C ARG A 355 -12.77 2.20 19.96
N PRO A 356 -11.92 2.38 18.94
CA PRO A 356 -11.63 1.30 18.01
C PRO A 356 -11.11 0.04 18.71
N GLU A 357 -10.34 0.20 19.78
CA GLU A 357 -9.74 -0.91 20.54
C GLU A 357 -10.79 -1.76 21.27
N GLU A 358 -12.00 -1.24 21.50
CA GLU A 358 -13.12 -1.94 22.15
C GLU A 358 -14.05 -2.63 21.14
N ALA A 359 -13.86 -2.37 19.85
CA ALA A 359 -14.67 -2.93 18.79
C ALA A 359 -14.25 -4.35 18.42
N GLU A 360 -15.24 -5.21 18.17
CA GLU A 360 -15.07 -6.60 17.71
C GLU A 360 -14.62 -6.67 16.24
N ILE A 361 -15.07 -5.72 15.42
CA ILE A 361 -14.64 -5.60 14.02
C ILE A 361 -13.77 -4.36 13.83
N THR A 362 -12.91 -4.39 12.80
CA THR A 362 -12.09 -3.26 12.40
C THR A 362 -12.02 -3.15 10.90
N ARG A 363 -11.81 -1.93 10.40
CA ARG A 363 -11.50 -1.75 8.99
C ARG A 363 -10.05 -2.10 8.75
N PHE A 364 -9.81 -3.00 7.82
CA PHE A 364 -8.50 -3.41 7.35
C PHE A 364 -8.17 -2.69 6.06
N ALA A 365 -6.90 -2.32 5.91
CA ALA A 365 -6.32 -2.01 4.62
C ALA A 365 -4.91 -2.58 4.51
N CYS A 366 -4.51 -2.98 3.32
CA CYS A 366 -3.11 -3.24 3.01
C CYS A 366 -2.66 -2.51 1.75
N SER A 367 -1.35 -2.28 1.62
CA SER A 367 -0.72 -1.71 0.43
C SER A 367 0.63 -2.39 0.19
N CYS A 368 0.91 -2.70 -1.07
CA CYS A 368 2.14 -3.30 -1.55
C CYS A 368 2.78 -2.42 -2.64
N GLN A 369 4.08 -2.23 -2.54
CA GLN A 369 4.92 -1.32 -3.34
C GLN A 369 6.41 -1.60 -3.07
N ILE A 370 7.30 -0.99 -3.86
CA ILE A 370 8.74 -0.98 -3.57
C ILE A 370 9.11 0.46 -3.21
N SER A 371 9.52 0.69 -1.95
CA SER A 371 9.93 2.02 -1.51
C SER A 371 11.26 2.45 -2.15
N GLN A 372 11.41 3.73 -2.50
CA GLN A 372 12.70 4.26 -3.01
C GLN A 372 13.83 4.03 -2.01
N ALA A 373 13.54 4.19 -0.72
CA ALA A 373 14.50 3.95 0.35
C ALA A 373 15.06 2.52 0.36
N LEU A 374 14.31 1.52 -0.12
CA LEU A 374 14.83 0.15 -0.23
C LEU A 374 15.81 0.05 -1.38
N VAL A 375 15.44 0.58 -2.54
CA VAL A 375 16.29 0.60 -3.75
C VAL A 375 17.62 1.30 -3.46
N ASP A 376 17.59 2.44 -2.77
CA ASP A 376 18.79 3.17 -2.38
C ASP A 376 19.71 2.33 -1.47
N ARG A 377 19.12 1.48 -0.62
CA ARG A 377 19.88 0.58 0.26
C ARG A 377 20.44 -0.62 -0.47
N ILE A 378 19.68 -1.26 -1.36
CA ILE A 378 20.21 -2.35 -2.18
C ILE A 378 21.39 -1.83 -3.02
N SER A 379 21.24 -0.64 -3.61
CA SER A 379 22.32 0.04 -4.33
C SER A 379 23.54 0.35 -3.44
N LYS A 380 23.34 0.60 -2.14
CA LYS A 380 24.44 0.74 -1.18
C LYS A 380 25.12 -0.60 -0.89
N VAL A 381 24.37 -1.69 -0.73
CA VAL A 381 24.92 -3.04 -0.54
C VAL A 381 25.81 -3.42 -1.71
N TYR A 382 25.35 -3.20 -2.94
CA TYR A 382 26.13 -3.56 -4.12
C TYR A 382 27.41 -2.74 -4.26
N ARG A 383 27.36 -1.43 -3.97
CA ARG A 383 28.58 -0.61 -3.91
C ARG A 383 29.57 -1.06 -2.83
N LEU A 384 29.09 -1.59 -1.71
CA LEU A 384 29.95 -2.17 -0.68
C LEU A 384 30.60 -3.47 -1.17
N ARG A 385 29.82 -4.33 -1.84
CA ARG A 385 30.30 -5.58 -2.43
C ARG A 385 31.42 -5.35 -3.43
N ASP A 386 31.36 -4.30 -4.25
CA ASP A 386 32.41 -3.98 -5.24
C ASP A 386 33.80 -3.75 -4.60
N GLY A 387 33.84 -3.44 -3.31
CA GLY A 387 35.07 -3.26 -2.53
C GLY A 387 35.44 -4.45 -1.64
N MET A 388 34.74 -5.58 -1.73
CA MET A 388 34.97 -6.78 -0.94
C MET A 388 35.46 -7.92 -1.82
N ASP A 389 36.36 -8.76 -1.29
CA ASP A 389 36.61 -10.07 -1.88
C ASP A 389 35.46 -11.06 -1.61
N ASP A 390 35.49 -12.25 -2.23
CA ASP A 390 34.42 -13.25 -2.09
C ASP A 390 34.24 -13.74 -0.64
N GLN A 391 35.31 -13.78 0.15
CA GLN A 391 35.27 -14.22 1.55
C GLN A 391 34.68 -13.12 2.44
N GLU A 392 35.11 -11.88 2.25
CA GLU A 392 34.56 -10.69 2.90
C GLU A 392 33.09 -10.52 2.57
N TRP A 393 32.70 -10.67 1.30
CA TRP A 393 31.31 -10.61 0.87
C TRP A 393 30.47 -11.72 1.51
N THR A 394 30.97 -12.96 1.53
CA THR A 394 30.28 -14.08 2.16
C THR A 394 30.08 -13.82 3.65
N SER A 395 31.10 -13.35 4.36
CA SER A 395 31.02 -12.99 5.77
C SER A 395 30.04 -11.84 6.02
N TYR A 396 30.10 -10.77 5.21
CA TYR A 396 29.20 -9.63 5.31
C TYR A 396 27.75 -10.05 5.07
N ARG A 397 27.49 -10.79 4.00
CA ARG A 397 26.17 -11.31 3.66
C ARG A 397 25.59 -12.15 4.81
N ASP A 398 26.39 -13.09 5.31
CA ASP A 398 25.95 -14.06 6.31
C ASP A 398 25.79 -13.45 7.70
N THR A 399 26.32 -12.25 7.95
CA THR A 399 26.20 -11.54 9.24
C THR A 399 25.27 -10.34 9.22
N GLN A 400 25.04 -9.71 8.05
CA GLN A 400 24.29 -8.46 7.94
C GLN A 400 22.98 -8.59 7.17
N LEU A 401 22.85 -9.59 6.28
CA LEU A 401 21.74 -9.69 5.34
C LEU A 401 20.88 -10.94 5.60
N HIS A 402 20.48 -11.07 6.86
CA HIS A 402 19.60 -12.13 7.33
C HIS A 402 18.15 -11.93 6.89
N GLY A 403 17.55 -12.98 6.32
CA GLY A 403 16.10 -13.05 6.12
C GLY A 403 15.34 -13.37 7.41
N TYR A 404 14.00 -13.35 7.31
CA TYR A 404 13.11 -13.63 8.44
C TYR A 404 13.43 -14.94 9.15
N GLY A 405 13.61 -16.02 8.39
CA GLY A 405 13.77 -17.36 8.93
C GLY A 405 14.93 -17.41 9.90
N VAL A 406 16.09 -16.86 9.53
CA VAL A 406 17.29 -16.86 10.38
C VAL A 406 17.06 -16.09 11.68
N GLN A 407 16.46 -14.89 11.60
CA GLN A 407 16.17 -14.09 12.79
C GLN A 407 15.15 -14.76 13.71
N ALA A 408 14.10 -15.35 13.14
CA ALA A 408 13.07 -16.07 13.86
C ALA A 408 13.65 -17.29 14.61
N HIS A 409 14.43 -18.14 13.93
CA HIS A 409 15.09 -19.30 14.55
C HIS A 409 16.05 -18.87 15.66
N THR A 410 16.81 -17.79 15.46
CA THR A 410 17.73 -17.27 16.48
C THR A 410 16.97 -16.84 17.75
N LYS A 411 15.87 -16.10 17.59
CA LYS A 411 15.03 -15.68 18.72
C LYS A 411 14.34 -16.86 19.40
N MET A 412 13.82 -17.82 18.63
CA MET A 412 13.19 -19.03 19.18
C MET A 412 14.19 -19.86 19.98
N LYS A 413 15.40 -20.08 19.45
CA LYS A 413 16.47 -20.77 20.18
C LYS A 413 16.80 -20.06 21.48
N ALA A 414 16.96 -18.73 21.45
CA ALA A 414 17.23 -17.95 22.65
C ALA A 414 16.12 -18.08 23.71
N LEU A 415 14.84 -18.04 23.30
CA LEU A 415 13.71 -18.22 24.21
C LEU A 415 13.63 -19.65 24.74
N ALA A 416 13.83 -20.66 23.89
CA ALA A 416 13.79 -22.07 24.28
C ALA A 416 14.89 -22.41 25.31
N LEU A 417 16.10 -21.88 25.12
CA LEU A 417 17.18 -21.97 26.11
C LEU A 417 16.78 -21.32 27.45
N LYS A 418 16.20 -20.11 27.40
CA LYS A 418 15.75 -19.39 28.60
C LYS A 418 14.65 -20.14 29.37
N LEU A 419 13.77 -20.85 28.65
CA LEU A 419 12.67 -21.62 29.23
C LEU A 419 13.07 -23.05 29.63
N GLY A 420 14.31 -23.48 29.36
CA GLY A 420 14.76 -24.85 29.61
C GLY A 420 14.10 -25.89 28.69
N ILE A 421 13.54 -25.46 27.56
CA ILE A 421 12.94 -26.34 26.53
C ILE A 421 14.04 -26.94 25.64
N TRP A 422 15.18 -26.25 25.50
CA TRP A 422 16.32 -26.64 24.67
C TRP A 422 17.59 -26.68 25.51
N GLU A 423 18.44 -27.69 25.32
CA GLU A 423 19.78 -27.78 25.91
C GLU A 423 20.86 -27.43 24.87
N ASN A 424 21.80 -26.54 25.19
CA ASN A 424 22.74 -25.96 24.22
C ASN A 424 23.96 -26.86 23.93
N ASN A 425 23.81 -28.18 24.06
CA ASN A 425 24.92 -29.12 24.22
C ASN A 425 25.40 -29.74 22.89
N PHE A 426 25.23 -29.04 21.77
CA PHE A 426 25.64 -29.51 20.44
C PHE A 426 26.86 -28.75 19.92
#